data_AF-A0A0M9E477-F1
#
_entry.id   AF-A0A0M9E477-F1
#
_cell.length_a   1.000
_cell.length_b   1.000
_cell.length_c   1.000
_cell.angle_alpha   90.00
_cell.angle_beta   90.00
_cell.angle_gamma   90.00
#
_symmetry.space_group_name_H-M   'P 1'
#
loop_
_entity.id
_entity.type
_entity.pdbx_description
1 polymer ?
#
loop_
_entity_poly.entity_id
_entity_poly.type
_entity_poly.pdbx_seq_one_letter_code
_entity_poly.pdbx_strand_id
1 'polypeptide(L)'
;MAKQAIKSGDIVCIFPEGQLTRTGNILKFNQGIERIMKGLDAPIIPVHLDRIWGSIFSFERGRYFFKVPKIIPYPITISYGSPMPADSTAFSIRSKVLELGSESFRYRLGNETLQESFWREVRRHPKQFCMTDTSGKEVDYATAFIAALSISKSFKKLFKSDNRIGIMLPPSVGGALANIAVAILGKVAININYTSSKDAMKSLVDQSGIKCVITSKKFLEKVKIELPVNQI
;
A
#
# COMPACT_ATOMS: atom_id res chain seq x y z
N MET A 1 33.47 -11.52 -20.46
CA MET A 1 33.51 -10.70 -19.23
C MET A 1 32.81 -11.41 -18.07
N ALA A 2 31.49 -11.32 -17.86
CA ALA A 2 30.84 -11.92 -16.67
C ALA A 2 31.14 -13.42 -16.46
N LYS A 3 30.95 -14.26 -17.49
CA LYS A 3 31.24 -15.70 -17.42
C LYS A 3 32.72 -16.02 -17.12
N GLN A 4 33.65 -15.20 -17.60
CA GLN A 4 35.08 -15.38 -17.32
C GLN A 4 35.40 -15.02 -15.87
N ALA A 5 34.84 -13.92 -15.36
CA ALA A 5 35.04 -13.51 -13.97
C ALA A 5 34.53 -14.58 -12.99
N ILE A 6 33.35 -15.16 -13.25
CA ILE A 6 32.83 -16.29 -12.44
C ILE A 6 33.81 -17.49 -12.48
N LYS A 7 34.37 -17.82 -13.66
CA LYS A 7 35.36 -18.90 -13.77
C LYS A 7 36.67 -18.60 -13.03
N SER A 8 37.06 -17.34 -12.93
CA SER A 8 38.22 -16.89 -12.16
C SER A 8 37.97 -16.88 -10.64
N GLY A 9 36.76 -17.21 -10.19
CA GLY A 9 36.37 -17.18 -8.77
C GLY A 9 35.85 -15.83 -8.29
N ASP A 10 35.64 -14.87 -9.19
CA ASP A 10 35.11 -13.54 -8.84
C ASP A 10 33.61 -13.58 -8.56
N ILE A 11 33.16 -12.69 -7.68
CA ILE A 11 31.73 -12.44 -7.44
C ILE A 11 31.20 -11.49 -8.51
N VAL A 12 30.15 -11.91 -9.22
CA VAL A 12 29.50 -11.09 -10.25
C VAL A 12 28.08 -10.72 -9.83
N CYS A 13 27.84 -9.43 -9.63
CA CYS A 13 26.51 -8.87 -9.41
C CYS A 13 25.85 -8.50 -10.74
N ILE A 14 24.62 -8.95 -10.98
CA ILE A 14 23.86 -8.70 -12.20
C ILE A 14 22.51 -8.07 -11.85
N PHE A 15 22.15 -6.99 -12.54
CA PHE A 15 20.79 -6.45 -12.55
C PHE A 15 20.06 -6.96 -13.80
N PRO A 16 19.30 -8.06 -13.71
CA PRO A 16 18.79 -8.77 -14.89
C PRO A 16 17.64 -8.04 -15.61
N GLU A 17 17.10 -6.96 -15.03
CA GLU A 17 16.06 -6.10 -15.62
C GLU A 17 16.55 -5.31 -16.84
N GLY A 18 17.86 -5.05 -16.94
CA GLY A 18 18.49 -4.33 -18.06
C GLY A 18 18.21 -2.83 -18.13
N GLN A 19 17.26 -2.32 -17.34
CA GLN A 19 16.96 -0.89 -17.23
C GLN A 19 16.36 -0.57 -15.86
N LEU A 20 16.39 0.71 -15.49
CA LEU A 20 15.72 1.20 -14.29
C LEU A 20 14.20 1.24 -14.51
N THR A 21 13.45 0.77 -13.51
CA THR A 21 11.99 0.84 -13.50
C THR A 21 11.49 2.28 -13.42
N ARG A 22 10.44 2.60 -14.19
CA ARG A 22 9.75 3.89 -14.16
C ARG A 22 8.54 3.92 -13.22
N THR A 23 8.14 2.77 -12.71
CA THR A 23 6.95 2.62 -11.85
C THR A 23 7.30 2.11 -10.45
N GLY A 24 8.53 1.65 -10.23
CA GLY A 24 8.95 1.05 -8.96
C GLY A 24 8.68 -0.45 -8.86
N ASN A 25 8.00 -1.03 -9.85
CA ASN A 25 7.78 -2.46 -9.92
C ASN A 25 8.98 -3.17 -10.55
N ILE A 26 9.28 -4.37 -10.05
CA ILE A 26 10.31 -5.26 -10.60
C ILE A 26 9.92 -5.68 -12.03
N LEU A 27 10.76 -5.34 -13.00
CA LEU A 27 10.57 -5.68 -14.40
C LEU A 27 10.83 -7.17 -14.66
N LYS A 28 10.62 -7.59 -15.91
CA LYS A 28 11.00 -8.92 -16.36
C LYS A 28 12.52 -9.08 -16.29
N PHE A 29 12.97 -10.25 -15.83
CA PHE A 29 14.38 -10.61 -15.88
C PHE A 29 14.71 -11.16 -17.28
N ASN A 30 15.77 -10.63 -17.88
CA ASN A 30 16.22 -11.04 -19.20
C ASN A 30 16.95 -12.39 -19.14
N GLN A 31 16.84 -13.20 -20.20
CA GLN A 31 17.54 -14.48 -20.36
C GLN A 31 19.07 -14.35 -20.42
N GLY A 32 19.62 -13.13 -20.37
CA GLY A 32 21.06 -12.90 -20.31
C GLY A 32 21.72 -13.61 -19.14
N ILE A 33 21.04 -13.75 -18.00
CA ILE A 33 21.56 -14.48 -16.84
C ILE A 33 21.74 -15.97 -17.15
N GLU A 34 20.77 -16.62 -17.80
CA GLU A 34 20.86 -18.03 -18.23
C GLU A 34 22.03 -18.23 -19.20
N ARG A 35 22.22 -17.29 -20.13
CA ARG A 35 23.34 -17.33 -21.10
C ARG A 35 24.70 -17.20 -20.42
N ILE A 36 24.81 -16.36 -19.37
CA ILE A 36 26.04 -16.19 -18.60
C ILE A 36 26.36 -17.47 -17.83
N MET A 37 25.35 -18.09 -17.21
CA MET A 37 25.50 -19.26 -16.35
C MET A 37 25.67 -20.59 -17.12
N LYS A 38 25.31 -20.65 -18.40
CA LYS A 38 25.43 -21.86 -19.23
C LYS A 38 26.83 -22.49 -19.13
N GLY A 39 26.92 -23.70 -18.60
CA GLY A 39 28.18 -24.45 -18.44
C GLY A 39 29.08 -23.93 -17.32
N LEU A 40 28.48 -23.34 -16.28
CA LEU A 40 29.09 -23.01 -14.99
C LEU A 40 28.33 -23.76 -13.89
N ASP A 41 29.01 -24.08 -12.79
CA ASP A 41 28.41 -24.70 -11.59
C ASP A 41 28.30 -23.73 -10.40
N ALA A 42 28.57 -22.43 -10.63
CA ALA A 42 28.49 -21.43 -9.57
C ALA A 42 27.03 -21.21 -9.12
N PRO A 43 26.75 -21.09 -7.81
CA PRO A 43 25.41 -20.83 -7.33
C PRO A 43 24.95 -19.41 -7.68
N ILE A 44 23.65 -19.24 -7.89
CA ILE A 44 23.02 -17.93 -8.07
C ILE A 44 22.44 -17.52 -6.71
N ILE A 45 22.83 -16.37 -6.19
CA ILE A 45 22.28 -15.83 -4.94
C ILE A 45 21.25 -14.73 -5.28
N PRO A 46 19.95 -14.95 -5.04
CA PRO A 46 18.94 -13.91 -5.25
C PRO A 46 19.12 -12.79 -4.23
N VAL A 47 19.15 -11.54 -4.69
CA VAL A 47 19.25 -10.36 -3.82
C VAL A 47 18.10 -9.42 -4.15
N HIS A 48 17.28 -9.09 -3.15
CA HIS A 48 16.23 -8.09 -3.24
C HIS A 48 16.68 -6.80 -2.55
N LEU A 49 16.45 -5.67 -3.21
CA LEU A 49 16.72 -4.34 -2.69
C LEU A 49 15.39 -3.62 -2.46
N ASP A 50 14.99 -3.49 -1.20
CA ASP A 50 13.77 -2.79 -0.79
C ASP A 50 14.07 -1.32 -0.49
N ARG A 51 13.03 -0.48 -0.58
CA ARG A 51 13.12 0.97 -0.36
C ARG A 51 14.19 1.62 -1.24
N ILE A 52 14.23 1.26 -2.54
CA ILE A 52 14.96 2.06 -3.54
C ILE A 52 14.04 3.15 -4.10
N TRP A 53 12.75 2.85 -4.26
CA TRP A 53 11.76 3.78 -4.79
C TRP A 53 11.47 4.92 -3.81
N GLY A 54 11.67 6.17 -4.25
CA GLY A 54 11.61 7.36 -3.38
C GLY A 54 12.97 7.86 -2.92
N SER A 55 14.04 7.11 -3.18
CA SER A 55 15.41 7.60 -3.05
C SER A 55 15.74 8.60 -4.17
N ILE A 56 16.89 9.27 -4.05
CA ILE A 56 17.39 10.15 -5.11
C ILE A 56 17.73 9.39 -6.42
N PHE A 57 17.91 8.06 -6.34
CA PHE A 57 18.31 7.21 -7.45
C PHE A 57 17.12 6.61 -8.24
N SER A 58 15.88 6.75 -7.77
CA SER A 58 14.69 6.21 -8.46
C SER A 58 14.08 7.20 -9.48
N PHE A 59 13.13 6.75 -10.30
CA PHE A 59 12.34 7.64 -11.18
C PHE A 59 11.15 8.32 -10.47
N GLU A 60 10.95 8.06 -9.17
CA GLU A 60 9.97 8.77 -8.33
C GLU A 60 10.12 10.29 -8.53
N ARG A 61 9.02 10.97 -8.92
CA ARG A 61 8.93 12.39 -9.37
C ARG A 61 9.32 12.68 -10.82
N GLY A 62 9.34 11.67 -11.69
CA GLY A 62 9.50 11.84 -13.14
C GLY A 62 10.91 12.18 -13.60
N ARG A 63 11.91 12.09 -12.71
CA ARG A 63 13.33 12.34 -12.99
C ARG A 63 14.23 11.42 -12.17
N TYR A 64 15.35 11.02 -12.77
CA TYR A 64 16.45 10.33 -12.09
C TYR A 64 17.45 11.34 -11.55
N PHE A 65 18.03 11.08 -10.37
CA PHE A 65 19.04 11.93 -9.73
C PHE A 65 18.54 13.38 -9.45
N PHE A 66 19.35 14.20 -8.76
CA PHE A 66 19.04 15.62 -8.45
C PHE A 66 17.72 15.88 -7.70
N LYS A 67 17.35 14.97 -6.79
CA LYS A 67 16.22 15.14 -5.87
C LYS A 67 16.72 15.53 -4.49
N VAL A 68 15.99 16.41 -3.81
CA VAL A 68 16.17 16.63 -2.37
C VAL A 68 15.69 15.37 -1.64
N PRO A 69 16.54 14.68 -0.84
CA PRO A 69 16.14 13.50 -0.09
C PRO A 69 14.99 13.81 0.87
N LYS A 70 13.98 12.94 0.94
CA LYS A 70 12.88 13.08 1.92
C LYS A 70 13.31 12.77 3.36
N ILE A 71 14.26 11.85 3.51
CA ILE A 71 14.75 11.32 4.81
C ILE A 71 16.26 11.07 4.67
N ILE A 72 17.04 11.43 5.68
CA ILE A 72 18.49 11.18 5.74
C ILE A 72 18.82 10.50 7.09
N PRO A 73 19.47 9.32 7.11
CA PRO A 73 19.76 8.47 5.95
C PRO A 73 18.49 7.78 5.42
N TYR A 74 18.38 7.63 4.10
CA TYR A 74 17.25 6.91 3.51
C TYR A 74 17.39 5.41 3.85
N PRO A 75 16.41 4.79 4.53
CA PRO A 75 16.55 3.41 4.96
C PRO A 75 16.48 2.48 3.75
N ILE A 76 17.53 1.72 3.49
CA ILE A 76 17.57 0.66 2.47
C ILE A 76 17.53 -0.69 3.20
N THR A 77 16.80 -1.66 2.66
CA THR A 77 16.83 -3.03 3.18
C THR A 77 17.28 -3.95 2.06
N ILE A 78 18.29 -4.77 2.35
CA ILE A 78 18.82 -5.78 1.43
C ILE A 78 18.43 -7.14 1.98
N SER A 79 17.80 -7.97 1.16
CA SER A 79 17.39 -9.32 1.52
C SER A 79 18.08 -10.31 0.60
N TYR A 80 18.73 -11.31 1.21
CA TYR A 80 19.47 -12.36 0.51
C TYR A 80 18.67 -13.65 0.57
N GLY A 81 18.47 -14.29 -0.58
CA GLY A 81 17.83 -15.58 -0.68
C GLY A 81 18.84 -16.73 -0.57
N SER A 82 18.31 -17.93 -0.35
CA SER A 82 19.10 -19.15 -0.40
C SER A 82 19.74 -19.35 -1.79
N PRO A 83 20.92 -20.00 -1.86
CA PRO A 83 21.55 -20.32 -3.13
C PRO A 83 20.63 -21.11 -4.06
N MET A 84 20.59 -20.71 -5.32
CA MET A 84 19.86 -21.37 -6.40
C MET A 84 20.85 -22.07 -7.35
N PRO A 85 20.45 -23.20 -7.98
CA PRO A 85 21.26 -23.88 -8.98
C PRO A 85 21.66 -22.99 -10.17
N ALA A 86 22.80 -23.31 -10.80
CA ALA A 86 23.33 -22.55 -11.93
C ALA A 86 22.43 -22.56 -13.18
N ASP A 87 21.59 -23.58 -13.33
CA ASP A 87 20.62 -23.74 -14.42
C ASP A 87 19.25 -23.09 -14.12
N SER A 88 19.13 -22.35 -13.01
CA SER A 88 17.90 -21.63 -12.67
C SER A 88 17.49 -20.65 -13.76
N THR A 89 16.23 -20.71 -14.19
CA THR A 89 15.68 -19.82 -15.22
C THR A 89 15.53 -18.39 -14.71
N ALA A 90 15.57 -17.41 -15.61
CA ALA A 90 15.33 -16.00 -15.27
C ALA A 90 13.96 -15.79 -14.60
N PHE A 91 12.95 -16.61 -14.96
CA PHE A 91 11.64 -16.61 -14.33
C PHE A 91 11.71 -17.07 -12.86
N SER A 92 12.39 -18.19 -12.59
CA SER A 92 12.53 -18.71 -11.23
C SER A 92 13.29 -17.75 -10.32
N ILE A 93 14.38 -17.16 -10.81
CA ILE A 93 15.18 -16.17 -10.09
C ILE A 93 14.34 -14.94 -9.77
N ARG A 94 13.59 -14.42 -10.76
CA ARG A 94 12.67 -13.28 -10.54
C ARG A 94 11.61 -13.59 -9.49
N SER A 95 11.01 -14.78 -9.56
CA SER A 95 9.99 -15.21 -8.60
C SER A 95 10.57 -15.24 -7.19
N LYS A 96 11.80 -15.73 -7.02
CA LYS A 96 12.47 -15.73 -5.71
C LYS A 96 12.78 -14.33 -5.20
N VAL A 97 13.21 -13.42 -6.07
CA VAL A 97 13.41 -12.00 -5.70
C VAL A 97 12.09 -11.32 -5.28
N LEU A 98 10.97 -11.65 -5.93
CA LEU A 98 9.64 -11.13 -5.54
C LEU A 98 9.17 -11.69 -4.20
N GLU A 99 9.44 -12.96 -3.92
CA GLU A 99 9.17 -13.59 -2.63
C GLU A 99 9.96 -12.90 -1.51
N LEU A 100 11.26 -12.68 -1.72
CA LEU A 100 12.10 -11.91 -0.80
C LEU A 100 11.55 -10.50 -0.56
N GLY A 101 11.04 -9.83 -1.59
CA GLY A 101 10.40 -8.51 -1.44
C GLY A 101 9.09 -8.55 -0.65
N SER A 102 8.35 -9.65 -0.74
CA SER A 102 7.13 -9.87 0.03
C SER A 102 7.46 -10.11 1.51
N GLU A 103 8.51 -10.88 1.80
CA GLU A 103 9.00 -11.08 3.16
C GLU A 103 9.60 -9.79 3.74
N SER A 104 10.37 -9.05 2.94
CA SER A 104 11.05 -7.84 3.39
C SER A 104 10.06 -6.71 3.72
N PHE A 105 8.85 -6.75 3.14
CA PHE A 105 7.77 -5.83 3.44
C PHE A 105 7.52 -5.66 4.94
N ARG A 106 7.67 -6.75 5.71
CA ARG A 106 7.47 -6.72 7.17
C ARG A 106 8.45 -5.79 7.89
N TYR A 107 9.66 -5.61 7.37
CA TYR A 107 10.64 -4.67 7.92
C TYR A 107 10.37 -3.20 7.54
N ARG A 108 9.41 -2.96 6.64
CA ARG A 108 8.90 -1.60 6.31
C ARG A 108 7.77 -1.17 7.23
N LEU A 109 7.02 -2.11 7.78
CA LEU A 109 5.89 -1.80 8.64
C LEU A 109 6.41 -1.14 9.91
N GLY A 110 6.24 0.18 10.00
CA GLY A 110 6.37 0.90 11.25
C GLY A 110 5.21 0.55 12.18
N ASN A 111 5.33 0.87 13.47
CA ASN A 111 4.24 0.74 14.44
C ASN A 111 3.17 1.84 14.29
N GLU A 112 3.22 2.61 13.20
CA GLU A 112 2.34 3.74 13.00
C GLU A 112 1.02 3.29 12.39
N THR A 113 -0.05 3.69 13.04
CA THR A 113 -1.41 3.49 12.58
C THR A 113 -1.77 4.47 11.46
N LEU A 114 -2.83 4.16 10.71
CA LEU A 114 -3.30 5.03 9.61
C LEU A 114 -3.63 6.45 10.09
N GLN A 115 -4.27 6.58 11.27
CA GLN A 115 -4.62 7.87 11.85
C GLN A 115 -3.39 8.68 12.28
N GLU A 116 -2.33 8.02 12.79
CA GLU A 116 -1.07 8.69 13.13
C GLU A 116 -0.34 9.17 11.88
N SER A 117 -0.30 8.33 10.84
CA SER A 117 0.25 8.71 9.54
C SER A 117 -0.47 9.92 8.95
N PHE A 118 -1.80 9.92 9.00
CA PHE A 118 -2.61 11.06 8.55
C PHE A 118 -2.33 12.32 9.38
N TRP A 119 -2.30 12.20 10.71
CA TRP A 119 -1.99 13.32 11.61
C TRP A 119 -0.62 13.94 11.34
N ARG A 120 0.38 13.11 11.05
CA ARG A 120 1.72 13.60 10.70
C ARG A 120 1.71 14.42 9.42
N GLU A 121 0.99 13.98 8.38
CA GLU A 121 0.86 14.74 7.14
C GLU A 121 0.12 16.07 7.37
N VAL A 122 -0.93 16.08 8.21
CA VAL A 122 -1.62 17.32 8.62
C VAL A 122 -0.67 18.31 9.27
N ARG A 123 0.20 17.85 10.18
CA ARG A 123 1.18 18.72 10.85
C ARG A 123 2.24 19.26 9.90
N ARG A 124 2.69 18.47 8.93
CA ARG A 124 3.75 18.87 7.98
C ARG A 124 3.24 19.76 6.85
N HIS A 125 2.01 19.51 6.38
CA HIS A 125 1.49 20.08 5.15
C HIS A 125 0.04 20.58 5.29
N PRO A 126 -0.29 21.42 6.28
CA PRO A 126 -1.68 21.74 6.63
C PRO A 126 -2.48 22.37 5.48
N LYS A 127 -1.86 23.22 4.66
CA LYS A 127 -2.50 23.93 3.53
C LYS A 127 -2.36 23.21 2.18
N GLN A 128 -1.75 22.03 2.16
CA GLN A 128 -1.61 21.27 0.92
C GLN A 128 -2.91 20.53 0.61
N PHE A 129 -3.21 20.41 -0.68
CA PHE A 129 -4.28 19.56 -1.19
C PHE A 129 -4.26 18.18 -0.52
N CYS A 130 -5.42 17.74 -0.01
CA CYS A 130 -5.57 16.45 0.65
C CYS A 130 -6.46 15.51 -0.17
N MET A 131 -7.67 15.95 -0.53
CA MET A 131 -8.62 15.11 -1.27
C MET A 131 -9.65 15.96 -2.03
N THR A 132 -10.17 15.38 -3.10
CA THR A 132 -11.30 15.92 -3.88
C THR A 132 -12.25 14.80 -4.29
N ASP A 133 -13.47 15.15 -4.70
CA ASP A 133 -14.42 14.21 -5.27
C ASP A 133 -15.14 14.76 -6.50
N THR A 134 -15.97 13.92 -7.14
CA THR A 134 -16.69 14.26 -8.37
C THR A 134 -17.76 15.33 -8.19
N SER A 135 -18.08 15.74 -6.96
CA SER A 135 -18.94 16.90 -6.72
C SER A 135 -18.19 18.23 -6.84
N GLY A 136 -16.87 18.19 -7.07
CA GLY A 136 -16.00 19.37 -7.10
C GLY A 136 -15.59 19.83 -5.70
N LYS A 137 -15.91 19.06 -4.66
CA LYS A 137 -15.49 19.37 -3.30
C LYS A 137 -14.01 19.06 -3.14
N GLU A 138 -13.23 20.07 -2.79
CA GLU A 138 -11.80 19.95 -2.53
C GLU A 138 -11.50 20.40 -1.09
N VAL A 139 -10.59 19.70 -0.41
CA VAL A 139 -10.14 20.05 0.94
C VAL A 139 -8.62 19.92 1.07
N ASP A 140 -8.03 20.83 1.83
CA ASP A 140 -6.65 20.71 2.32
C ASP A 140 -6.57 19.81 3.56
N TYR A 141 -5.35 19.49 4.00
CA TYR A 141 -5.15 18.60 5.14
C TYR A 141 -5.74 19.16 6.45
N ALA A 142 -5.62 20.47 6.68
CA ALA A 142 -6.16 21.12 7.88
C ALA A 142 -7.69 21.02 7.92
N THR A 143 -8.35 21.33 6.82
CA THR A 143 -9.81 21.25 6.67
C THR A 143 -10.28 19.82 6.81
N ALA A 144 -9.60 18.87 6.15
CA ALA A 144 -9.89 17.45 6.27
C ALA A 144 -9.77 16.96 7.72
N PHE A 145 -8.71 17.35 8.43
CA PHE A 145 -8.54 16.97 9.83
C PHE A 145 -9.62 17.55 10.74
N ILE A 146 -9.94 18.84 10.62
CA ILE A 146 -10.99 19.49 11.43
C ILE A 146 -12.34 18.83 11.17
N ALA A 147 -12.66 18.54 9.90
CA ALA A 147 -13.90 17.87 9.53
C ALA A 147 -13.96 16.45 10.10
N ALA A 148 -12.91 15.64 9.91
CA ALA A 148 -12.85 14.27 10.46
C ALA A 148 -12.93 14.26 11.99
N LEU A 149 -12.25 15.19 12.67
CA LEU A 149 -12.32 15.34 14.12
C LEU A 149 -13.72 15.72 14.58
N SER A 150 -14.39 16.62 13.86
CA SER A 150 -15.78 17.03 14.15
C SER A 150 -16.75 15.85 13.99
N ILE A 151 -16.61 15.08 12.90
CA ILE A 151 -17.39 13.86 12.67
C ILE A 151 -17.13 12.82 13.77
N SER A 152 -15.86 12.62 14.16
CA SER A 152 -15.48 11.67 15.20
C SER A 152 -16.16 11.99 16.55
N LYS A 153 -16.30 13.28 16.90
CA LYS A 153 -16.99 13.71 18.13
C LYS A 153 -18.48 13.33 18.10
N SER A 154 -19.14 13.47 16.96
CA SER A 154 -20.53 13.04 16.78
C SER A 154 -20.65 11.51 16.88
N PHE A 155 -19.77 10.78 16.21
CA PHE A 155 -19.71 9.32 16.21
C PHE A 155 -19.40 8.73 17.60
N LYS A 156 -18.58 9.39 18.42
CA LYS A 156 -18.24 8.94 19.78
C LYS A 156 -19.49 8.73 20.65
N LYS A 157 -20.52 9.55 20.47
CA LYS A 157 -21.78 9.43 21.22
C LYS A 157 -22.61 8.23 20.76
N LEU A 158 -22.51 7.90 19.47
CA LEU A 158 -23.32 6.88 18.79
C LEU A 158 -22.74 5.47 18.96
N PHE A 159 -21.41 5.34 18.98
CA PHE A 159 -20.72 4.04 18.92
C PHE A 159 -20.01 3.66 20.22
N LYS A 160 -20.65 3.81 21.38
CA LYS A 160 -19.97 3.62 22.68
C LYS A 160 -19.37 2.22 22.85
N SER A 161 -20.14 1.17 22.60
CA SER A 161 -19.71 -0.24 22.76
C SER A 161 -19.21 -0.88 21.47
N ASP A 162 -19.44 -0.25 20.32
CA ASP A 162 -19.24 -0.90 19.03
C ASP A 162 -17.84 -0.64 18.49
N ASN A 163 -17.05 -1.72 18.34
CA ASN A 163 -15.68 -1.62 17.84
C ASN A 163 -15.57 -1.75 16.32
N ARG A 164 -16.62 -2.24 15.66
CA ARG A 164 -16.68 -2.45 14.21
C ARG A 164 -17.83 -1.66 13.64
N ILE A 165 -17.51 -0.70 12.78
CA ILE A 165 -18.46 0.27 12.24
C ILE A 165 -18.54 0.06 10.74
N GLY A 166 -19.73 -0.29 10.26
CA GLY A 166 -19.97 -0.38 8.83
C GLY A 166 -19.98 1.02 8.21
N ILE A 167 -19.41 1.16 7.03
CA ILE A 167 -19.46 2.40 6.24
C ILE A 167 -20.00 2.06 4.87
N MET A 168 -21.15 2.64 4.53
CA MET A 168 -21.78 2.52 3.22
C MET A 168 -22.01 3.92 2.66
N LEU A 169 -20.94 4.53 2.18
CA LEU A 169 -20.92 5.86 1.58
C LEU A 169 -20.31 5.79 0.18
N PRO A 170 -20.69 6.71 -0.74
CA PRO A 170 -20.07 6.77 -2.05
C PRO A 170 -18.59 7.19 -1.94
N PRO A 171 -17.75 6.88 -2.95
CA PRO A 171 -16.37 7.34 -3.03
C PRO A 171 -16.36 8.87 -3.16
N SER A 172 -16.28 9.54 -2.02
CA SER A 172 -16.47 10.98 -1.84
C SER A 172 -15.60 11.47 -0.69
N VAL A 173 -15.40 12.80 -0.61
CA VAL A 173 -14.71 13.43 0.53
C VAL A 173 -15.42 13.05 1.83
N GLY A 174 -16.76 13.02 1.84
CA GLY A 174 -17.54 12.59 3.00
C GLY A 174 -17.25 11.14 3.44
N GLY A 175 -17.18 10.20 2.48
CA GLY A 175 -16.84 8.80 2.75
C GLY A 175 -15.41 8.61 3.28
N ALA A 176 -14.45 9.36 2.73
CA ALA A 176 -13.07 9.34 3.21
C ALA A 176 -12.96 9.90 4.64
N LEU A 177 -13.61 11.04 4.91
CA LEU A 177 -13.63 11.65 6.23
C LEU A 177 -14.31 10.76 7.29
N ALA A 178 -15.35 10.01 6.91
CA ALA A 178 -15.99 9.04 7.81
C ALA A 178 -15.02 7.91 8.19
N ASN A 179 -14.24 7.38 7.25
CA ASN A 179 -13.21 6.38 7.54
C ASN A 179 -12.13 6.92 8.49
N ILE A 180 -11.63 8.13 8.23
CA ILE A 180 -10.65 8.79 9.11
C ILE A 180 -11.25 9.04 10.50
N ALA A 181 -12.50 9.47 10.59
CA ALA A 181 -13.19 9.70 11.86
C ALA A 181 -13.34 8.41 12.69
N VAL A 182 -13.64 7.27 12.05
CA VAL A 182 -13.69 5.96 12.72
C VAL A 182 -12.30 5.54 13.21
N ALA A 183 -11.26 5.78 12.42
CA ALA A 183 -9.87 5.52 12.82
C ALA A 183 -9.41 6.41 14.00
N ILE A 184 -9.81 7.69 14.03
CA ILE A 184 -9.57 8.61 15.16
C ILE A 184 -10.19 8.08 16.46
N LEU A 185 -11.32 7.37 16.38
CA LEU A 185 -11.96 6.75 17.54
C LEU A 185 -11.32 5.42 17.97
N GLY A 186 -10.28 4.96 17.28
CA GLY A 186 -9.66 3.64 17.53
C GLY A 186 -10.58 2.47 17.18
N LYS A 187 -11.53 2.68 16.27
CA LYS A 187 -12.52 1.67 15.84
C LYS A 187 -12.15 1.12 14.46
N VAL A 188 -12.66 -0.06 14.14
CA VAL A 188 -12.45 -0.73 12.85
C VAL A 188 -13.55 -0.30 11.88
N ALA A 189 -13.15 0.38 10.80
CA ALA A 189 -14.04 0.71 9.69
C ALA A 189 -14.20 -0.50 8.76
N ILE A 190 -15.45 -0.86 8.44
CA ILE A 190 -15.75 -1.94 7.50
C ILE A 190 -16.54 -1.34 6.34
N ASN A 191 -15.85 -1.13 5.21
CA ASN A 191 -16.47 -0.56 4.02
C ASN A 191 -17.35 -1.60 3.32
N ILE A 192 -18.63 -1.28 3.17
CA ILE A 192 -19.64 -2.16 2.59
C ILE A 192 -19.78 -1.82 1.12
N ASN A 193 -19.56 -2.81 0.26
CA ASN A 193 -19.80 -2.65 -1.16
C ASN A 193 -21.31 -2.65 -1.46
N TYR A 194 -21.81 -1.49 -1.85
CA TYR A 194 -23.22 -1.23 -2.15
C TYR A 194 -23.69 -1.82 -3.49
N THR A 195 -22.83 -2.52 -4.25
CA THR A 195 -23.25 -3.31 -5.42
C THR A 195 -23.42 -4.80 -5.12
N SER A 196 -23.21 -5.21 -3.86
CA SER A 196 -23.29 -6.60 -3.44
C SER A 196 -24.74 -7.08 -3.33
N SER A 197 -24.96 -8.39 -3.53
CA SER A 197 -26.27 -9.01 -3.32
C SER A 197 -26.70 -8.96 -1.85
N LYS A 198 -28.01 -9.14 -1.58
CA LYS A 198 -28.54 -9.20 -0.21
C LYS A 198 -27.87 -10.31 0.62
N ASP A 199 -27.64 -11.49 0.01
CA ASP A 199 -26.98 -12.61 0.69
C ASP A 199 -25.51 -12.31 1.02
N ALA A 200 -24.79 -11.65 0.11
CA ALA A 200 -23.41 -11.22 0.37
C ALA A 200 -23.35 -10.18 1.50
N MET A 201 -24.31 -9.25 1.57
CA MET A 201 -24.39 -8.30 2.68
C MET A 201 -24.74 -8.97 4.01
N LYS A 202 -25.66 -9.93 4.01
CA LYS A 202 -26.00 -10.71 5.21
C LYS A 202 -24.77 -11.45 5.72
N SER A 203 -24.08 -12.16 4.83
CA SER A 203 -22.84 -12.87 5.14
C SER A 203 -21.75 -11.93 5.68
N LEU A 204 -21.60 -10.74 5.10
CA LEU A 204 -20.69 -9.71 5.60
C LEU A 204 -21.05 -9.31 7.04
N VAL A 205 -22.31 -9.01 7.32
CA VAL A 205 -22.75 -8.61 8.67
C VAL A 205 -22.53 -9.74 9.67
N ASP A 206 -22.87 -10.97 9.32
CA ASP A 206 -22.73 -12.14 10.20
C ASP A 206 -21.25 -12.40 10.55
N GLN A 207 -20.35 -12.33 9.56
CA GLN A 207 -18.92 -12.57 9.77
C GLN A 207 -18.21 -11.41 10.47
N SER A 208 -18.62 -10.17 10.17
CA SER A 208 -17.99 -8.98 10.73
C SER A 208 -18.54 -8.59 12.10
N GLY A 209 -19.74 -9.03 12.47
CA GLY A 209 -20.41 -8.63 13.71
C GLY A 209 -20.70 -7.12 13.78
N ILE A 210 -20.89 -6.45 12.64
CA ILE A 210 -21.29 -5.04 12.60
C ILE A 210 -22.70 -4.91 13.12
N LYS A 211 -22.93 -3.92 13.99
CA LYS A 211 -24.25 -3.60 14.54
C LYS A 211 -24.87 -2.33 13.94
N CYS A 212 -24.03 -1.49 13.32
CA CYS A 212 -24.41 -0.19 12.80
C CYS A 212 -23.65 0.16 11.54
N VAL A 213 -24.32 0.84 10.61
CA VAL A 213 -23.74 1.32 9.35
C VAL A 213 -23.92 2.83 9.25
N ILE A 214 -22.81 3.53 9.05
CA ILE A 214 -22.81 4.93 8.64
C ILE A 214 -23.20 5.00 7.16
N THR A 215 -24.23 5.78 6.85
CA THR A 215 -24.66 6.03 5.48
C THR A 215 -25.24 7.44 5.34
N SER A 216 -25.82 7.78 4.19
CA SER A 216 -26.57 9.03 4.03
C SER A 216 -27.91 8.75 3.37
N LYS A 217 -28.94 9.49 3.78
CA LYS A 217 -30.30 9.37 3.21
C LYS A 217 -30.29 9.50 1.69
N LYS A 218 -29.60 10.51 1.17
CA LYS A 218 -29.40 10.75 -0.26
C LYS A 218 -28.77 9.54 -0.99
N PHE A 219 -27.86 8.83 -0.33
CA PHE A 219 -27.24 7.66 -0.93
C PHE A 219 -28.16 6.43 -0.91
N LEU A 220 -28.87 6.20 0.20
CA LEU A 220 -29.86 5.12 0.30
C LEU A 220 -30.97 5.26 -0.73
N GLU A 221 -31.49 6.47 -0.93
CA GLU A 221 -32.51 6.77 -1.94
C GLU A 221 -32.03 6.41 -3.36
N LYS A 222 -30.75 6.63 -3.65
CA LYS A 222 -30.14 6.32 -4.94
C LYS A 222 -29.95 4.82 -5.16
N VAL A 223 -29.50 4.11 -4.13
CA VAL A 223 -29.07 2.71 -4.24
C VAL A 223 -30.22 1.73 -3.98
N LYS A 224 -31.29 2.15 -3.29
CA LYS A 224 -32.49 1.35 -2.98
C LYS A 224 -32.16 -0.01 -2.34
N ILE A 225 -31.22 -0.01 -1.41
CA ILE A 225 -30.79 -1.20 -0.67
C ILE A 225 -31.32 -1.15 0.76
N GLU A 226 -31.84 -2.30 1.22
CA GLU A 226 -32.20 -2.55 2.61
C GLU A 226 -30.99 -3.14 3.34
N LEU A 227 -30.61 -2.51 4.46
CA LEU A 227 -29.54 -3.00 5.32
C LEU A 227 -30.12 -3.81 6.49
N PRO A 228 -29.53 -4.97 6.84
CA PRO A 228 -30.01 -5.81 7.95
C PRO A 228 -29.60 -5.29 9.35
N VAL A 229 -29.11 -4.05 9.44
CA VAL A 229 -28.53 -3.45 10.66
C VAL A 229 -28.93 -1.98 10.79
N ASN A 230 -28.79 -1.42 11.99
CA ASN A 230 -29.13 -0.02 12.27
C ASN A 230 -28.34 0.95 11.38
N GLN A 231 -29.05 1.94 10.85
CA GLN A 231 -28.51 2.96 9.95
C GLN A 231 -28.35 4.27 10.70
N ILE A 232 -27.19 4.91 10.54
CA ILE A 232 -26.83 6.18 11.18
C ILE A 232 -26.41 7.20 10.12
#